data_AF-A0A8H5SR89-F1
#
_entry.id   AF-A0A8H5SR89-F1
#
_cell.length_a   1.000
_cell.length_b   1.000
_cell.length_c   1.000
_cell.angle_alpha   90.00
_cell.angle_beta   90.00
_cell.angle_gamma   90.00
#
_symmetry.space_group_name_H-M   'P 1'
#
loop_
_entity.id
_entity.type
_entity.pdbx_description
1 polymer ?
#
loop_
_entity_poly.entity_id
_entity_poly.type
_entity_poly.pdbx_seq_one_letter_code
_entity_poly.pdbx_strand_id
1 'polypeptide(L)'
;TEAGKTPAVTASELNTQVAWHRALRECGFDEDGHPAVPPWPGASYFLKDKRTFVTRFLFIWPFVLLWAMLVTVSSAPVYIGVPIALAVVYGIQWVAQQVLEYAPSDMRHFHKTPWLTGIFAATLFLTGFNWLTTTLFATTLSASEGNSHKFLNLFFIIFFGFTVYFYIACMRYDPGFVPKMKGIAEQKAVIDGLVAQWKFDETNFCVTCMIQTPLRSKHCRRCQRCVAKHDHHCPWVYNCVGINNHRHFFFYIISLTLGIVSYDWLLYYYFEAVSKNASETCNVLSPSLCKFINADPYTAMLGVWITLQLLWVTMLLFTQFIQVARAMTTYENMFGVRDGTTITALTSTGAPLDPNHPSLSATTPPAAHSHKHKGGMLKQLSRTLGVDPFIETITGRGAVSTGNKRKKKNPYSRGCIANCKDFWCDPAPIFGQRENGSAVLGGERVDYTAMYESPGLMQLTGRRERGGYEAVGTEEV
;
A
#
# COMPACT_ATOMS: atom_id res chain seq x y z
N THR A 1 -16.74 37.03 15.06
CA THR A 1 -17.63 36.62 16.19
C THR A 1 -18.59 37.77 16.47
N GLU A 2 -19.68 37.55 17.22
CA GLU A 2 -20.63 38.62 17.61
C GLU A 2 -19.95 39.79 18.34
N ALA A 3 -18.75 39.57 18.89
CA ALA A 3 -17.91 40.58 19.53
C ALA A 3 -16.99 41.38 18.57
N GLY A 4 -17.06 41.17 17.25
CA GLY A 4 -16.21 41.86 16.26
C GLY A 4 -14.73 41.47 16.27
N LYS A 5 -14.29 40.60 17.17
CA LYS A 5 -12.90 40.15 17.26
C LYS A 5 -12.55 39.19 16.13
N THR A 6 -11.39 39.41 15.51
CA THR A 6 -10.83 38.47 14.53
C THR A 6 -10.26 37.24 15.24
N PRO A 7 -10.20 36.07 14.59
CA PRO A 7 -9.56 34.88 15.16
C PRO A 7 -8.13 35.12 15.65
N ALA A 8 -7.36 35.96 14.97
CA ALA A 8 -6.01 36.35 15.36
C ALA A 8 -5.98 37.12 16.69
N VAL A 9 -6.90 38.07 16.89
CA VAL A 9 -7.04 38.81 18.15
C VAL A 9 -7.41 37.86 19.29
N THR A 10 -8.38 36.97 19.06
CA THR A 10 -8.75 35.95 20.05
C THR A 10 -7.58 35.04 20.42
N ALA A 11 -6.78 34.62 19.43
CA ALA A 11 -5.60 33.79 19.68
C ALA A 11 -4.54 34.54 20.50
N SER A 12 -4.38 35.86 20.27
CA SER A 12 -3.51 36.72 21.06
C SER A 12 -3.97 36.86 22.50
N GLU A 13 -5.26 37.12 22.72
CA GLU A 13 -5.85 37.27 24.06
C GLU A 13 -5.77 35.98 24.88
N LEU A 14 -5.91 34.82 24.22
CA LEU A 14 -5.82 33.50 24.85
C LEU A 14 -4.40 32.95 24.93
N ASN A 15 -3.38 33.70 24.48
CA ASN A 15 -1.99 33.24 24.41
C ASN A 15 -1.82 31.92 23.63
N THR A 16 -2.59 31.76 22.54
CA THR A 16 -2.64 30.57 21.67
C THR A 16 -2.17 30.85 20.23
N GLN A 17 -1.43 31.95 20.03
CA GLN A 17 -0.93 32.39 18.72
C GLN A 17 -0.15 31.29 17.97
N VAL A 18 0.64 30.48 18.67
CA VAL A 18 1.39 29.35 18.07
C VAL A 18 0.45 28.32 17.46
N ALA A 19 -0.64 27.98 18.16
CA ALA A 19 -1.66 27.04 17.65
C ALA A 19 -2.44 27.66 16.48
N TRP A 20 -2.72 28.97 16.54
CA TRP A 20 -3.36 29.71 15.45
C TRP A 20 -2.50 29.75 14.19
N HIS A 21 -1.22 30.16 14.26
CA HIS A 21 -0.32 30.16 13.10
C HIS A 21 -0.07 28.76 12.57
N ARG A 22 -0.05 27.74 13.45
CA ARG A 22 -0.01 26.35 13.01
C ARG A 22 -1.27 25.97 12.23
N ALA A 23 -2.45 26.34 12.70
CA ALA A 23 -3.72 26.08 12.01
C ALA A 23 -3.79 26.82 10.65
N LEU A 24 -3.38 28.09 10.59
CA LEU A 24 -3.27 28.85 9.35
C LEU A 24 -2.35 28.15 8.35
N ARG A 25 -1.14 27.76 8.79
CA ARG A 25 -0.21 26.98 7.96
C ARG A 25 -0.81 25.65 7.52
N GLU A 26 -1.51 24.91 8.40
CA GLU A 26 -2.20 23.65 8.08
C GLU A 26 -3.31 23.82 7.04
N CYS A 27 -3.98 24.98 7.05
CA CYS A 27 -4.98 25.37 6.07
C CYS A 27 -4.40 26.04 4.81
N GLY A 28 -3.07 26.24 4.74
CA GLY A 28 -2.39 26.81 3.59
C GLY A 28 -2.46 28.33 3.51
N PHE A 29 -2.52 28.99 4.67
CA PHE A 29 -2.44 30.45 4.85
C PHE A 29 -1.12 30.83 5.53
N ASP A 30 -0.65 32.05 5.29
CA ASP A 30 0.46 32.67 6.03
C ASP A 30 -0.01 33.21 7.40
N GLU A 31 0.89 33.83 8.16
CA GLU A 31 0.58 34.35 9.50
C GLU A 31 -0.43 35.50 9.48
N ASP A 32 -0.52 36.22 8.36
CA ASP A 32 -1.47 37.31 8.13
C ASP A 32 -2.84 36.83 7.62
N GLY A 33 -2.97 35.53 7.34
CA GLY A 33 -4.21 34.92 6.87
C GLY A 33 -4.44 35.05 5.35
N HIS A 34 -3.42 35.42 4.58
CA HIS A 34 -3.44 35.34 3.13
C HIS A 34 -3.07 33.93 2.65
N PRO A 35 -3.54 33.47 1.48
CA PRO A 35 -3.14 32.18 0.94
C PRO A 35 -1.61 32.10 0.82
N ALA A 36 -0.99 31.13 1.49
CA ALA A 36 0.45 30.96 1.46
C ALA A 36 0.91 30.65 0.02
N VAL A 37 1.65 31.58 -0.57
CA VAL A 37 2.24 31.44 -1.91
C VAL A 37 3.68 30.97 -1.76
N PRO A 38 4.05 29.86 -2.40
CA PRO A 38 5.43 29.42 -2.36
C PRO A 38 6.40 30.41 -3.03
N PRO A 39 7.61 30.64 -2.47
CA PRO A 39 8.55 31.64 -2.97
C PRO A 39 9.40 31.13 -4.15
N TRP A 40 8.84 30.32 -5.06
CA TRP A 40 9.56 29.76 -6.20
C TRP A 40 8.86 30.01 -7.55
N PRO A 41 9.62 30.03 -8.66
CA PRO A 41 9.07 30.25 -10.00
C PRO A 41 7.96 29.24 -10.34
N GLY A 42 6.85 29.73 -10.91
CA GLY A 42 5.73 28.86 -11.31
C GLY A 42 4.74 28.50 -10.20
N ALA A 43 4.84 29.11 -9.01
CA ALA A 43 3.89 28.93 -7.91
C ALA A 43 2.43 29.18 -8.31
N SER A 44 2.17 30.04 -9.31
CA SER A 44 0.82 30.26 -9.85
C SER A 44 0.18 29.01 -10.46
N TYR A 45 0.97 28.10 -11.04
CA TYR A 45 0.46 26.81 -11.55
C TYR A 45 0.14 25.84 -10.40
N PHE A 46 0.97 25.84 -9.35
CA PHE A 46 0.72 25.08 -8.12
C PHE A 46 -0.59 25.50 -7.43
N LEU A 47 -0.86 26.80 -7.37
CA LEU A 47 -2.04 27.35 -6.68
C LEU A 47 -3.37 27.04 -7.37
N LYS A 48 -3.39 26.77 -8.69
CA LYS A 48 -4.62 26.42 -9.43
C LYS A 48 -5.22 25.09 -8.97
N ASP A 49 -4.37 24.07 -8.82
CA ASP A 49 -4.78 22.74 -8.33
C ASP A 49 -3.62 22.11 -7.55
N LYS A 50 -3.55 22.48 -6.26
CA LYS A 50 -2.51 22.01 -5.33
C LYS A 50 -2.45 20.49 -5.30
N ARG A 51 -3.59 19.81 -5.22
CA ARG A 51 -3.65 18.34 -5.07
C ARG A 51 -3.12 17.66 -6.33
N THR A 52 -3.58 18.05 -7.52
CA THR A 52 -3.13 17.43 -8.77
C THR A 52 -1.66 17.71 -9.03
N PHE A 53 -1.19 18.93 -8.76
CA PHE A 53 0.24 19.25 -8.88
C PHE A 53 1.08 18.35 -7.97
N VAL A 54 0.78 18.33 -6.66
CA VAL A 54 1.53 17.53 -5.68
C VAL A 54 1.52 16.05 -6.05
N THR A 55 0.37 15.54 -6.48
CA THR A 55 0.23 14.14 -6.91
C THR A 55 1.15 13.83 -8.09
N ARG A 56 1.15 14.66 -9.14
CA ARG A 56 1.99 14.43 -10.33
C ARG A 56 3.46 14.63 -10.02
N PHE A 57 3.81 15.71 -9.32
CA PHE A 57 5.18 16.01 -8.94
C PHE A 57 5.78 14.87 -8.11
N LEU A 58 5.12 14.47 -7.02
CA LEU A 58 5.64 13.42 -6.13
C LEU A 58 5.60 12.02 -6.75
N PHE A 59 4.82 11.78 -7.81
CA PHE A 59 4.89 10.54 -8.59
C PHE A 59 6.09 10.52 -9.55
N ILE A 60 6.41 11.63 -10.20
CA ILE A 60 7.50 11.72 -11.19
C ILE A 60 8.87 11.94 -10.53
N TRP A 61 8.93 12.70 -9.44
CA TRP A 61 10.19 13.07 -8.78
C TRP A 61 11.09 11.88 -8.38
N PRO A 62 10.54 10.73 -7.93
CA PRO A 62 11.33 9.51 -7.71
C PRO A 62 12.12 9.00 -8.92
N PHE A 63 11.72 9.31 -10.16
CA PHE A 63 12.50 8.96 -11.36
C PHE A 63 13.84 9.68 -11.39
N VAL A 64 13.83 10.98 -11.08
CA VAL A 64 15.05 11.79 -10.97
C VAL A 64 15.89 11.32 -9.79
N LEU A 65 15.25 11.06 -8.64
CA LEU A 65 15.93 10.56 -7.44
C LEU A 65 16.70 9.27 -7.70
N LEU A 66 16.04 8.23 -8.21
CA LEU A 66 16.67 6.93 -8.43
C LEU A 66 17.72 7.00 -9.52
N TRP A 67 17.45 7.70 -10.62
CA TRP A 67 18.43 7.86 -11.69
C TRP A 67 19.69 8.58 -11.20
N ALA A 68 19.55 9.72 -10.50
CA ALA A 68 20.68 10.48 -9.99
C ALA A 68 21.47 9.69 -8.92
N MET A 69 20.78 8.96 -8.03
CA MET A 69 21.40 8.07 -7.07
C MET A 69 22.26 6.99 -7.76
N LEU A 70 21.70 6.29 -8.74
CA LEU A 70 22.40 5.22 -9.45
C LEU A 70 23.60 5.76 -10.24
N VAL A 71 23.42 6.87 -10.97
CA VAL A 71 24.49 7.51 -11.74
C VAL A 71 25.63 7.93 -10.81
N THR A 72 25.35 8.62 -9.71
CA THR A 72 26.39 9.11 -8.79
C THR A 72 27.17 7.98 -8.12
N VAL A 73 26.50 6.91 -7.66
CA VAL A 73 27.17 5.74 -7.09
C VAL A 73 28.00 4.99 -8.14
N SER A 74 27.54 4.94 -9.39
CA SER A 74 28.25 4.25 -10.48
C SER A 74 29.42 5.03 -11.09
N SER A 75 29.48 6.35 -10.89
CA SER A 75 30.42 7.24 -11.60
C SER A 75 31.74 7.48 -10.87
N ALA A 76 31.87 7.08 -9.61
CA ALA A 76 33.06 7.36 -8.79
C ALA A 76 33.38 6.20 -7.83
N PRO A 77 34.65 6.07 -7.37
CA PRO A 77 35.01 5.10 -6.34
C PRO A 77 34.13 5.22 -5.10
N VAL A 78 33.83 4.10 -4.44
CA VAL A 78 32.85 4.00 -3.32
C VAL A 78 33.01 5.11 -2.27
N TYR A 79 34.24 5.47 -1.87
CA TYR A 79 34.49 6.47 -0.83
C TYR A 79 34.21 7.92 -1.27
N ILE A 80 34.09 8.22 -2.56
CA ILE A 80 33.64 9.50 -3.11
C ILE A 80 32.19 9.41 -3.59
N GLY A 81 31.88 8.35 -4.33
CA GLY A 81 30.56 8.13 -4.94
C GLY A 81 29.45 8.03 -3.90
N VAL A 82 29.66 7.32 -2.79
CA VAL A 82 28.64 7.20 -1.72
C VAL A 82 28.36 8.54 -1.04
N PRO A 83 29.35 9.32 -0.56
CA PRO A 83 29.07 10.66 -0.01
C PRO A 83 28.36 11.60 -0.99
N ILE A 84 28.77 11.62 -2.27
CA ILE A 84 28.12 12.43 -3.29
C ILE A 84 26.66 11.98 -3.50
N ALA A 85 26.43 10.66 -3.62
CA ALA A 85 25.10 10.11 -3.77
C ALA A 85 24.19 10.47 -2.59
N LEU A 86 24.72 10.41 -1.35
CA LEU A 86 23.98 10.84 -0.15
C LEU A 86 23.63 12.33 -0.19
N ALA A 87 24.56 13.20 -0.61
CA ALA A 87 24.30 14.63 -0.76
C ALA A 87 23.26 14.92 -1.85
N VAL A 88 23.33 14.21 -2.98
CA VAL A 88 22.36 14.34 -4.09
C VAL A 88 20.98 13.84 -3.68
N VAL A 89 20.89 12.67 -3.04
CA VAL A 89 19.64 12.13 -2.50
C VAL A 89 19.04 13.08 -1.48
N TYR A 90 19.85 13.63 -0.57
CA TYR A 90 19.40 14.61 0.41
C TYR A 90 18.86 15.88 -0.26
N GLY A 91 19.58 16.45 -1.24
CA GLY A 91 19.13 17.64 -1.98
C GLY A 91 17.83 17.41 -2.74
N ILE A 92 17.71 16.29 -3.45
CA ILE A 92 16.48 15.93 -4.19
C ILE A 92 15.32 15.70 -3.22
N GLN A 93 15.56 15.03 -2.09
CA GLN A 93 14.54 14.79 -1.08
C GLN A 93 14.12 16.09 -0.37
N TRP A 94 15.07 17.01 -0.12
CA TRP A 94 14.80 18.33 0.43
C TRP A 94 13.86 19.13 -0.48
N VAL A 95 14.09 19.14 -1.80
CA VAL A 95 13.16 19.78 -2.76
C VAL A 95 11.75 19.18 -2.67
N ALA A 96 11.65 17.85 -2.55
CA ALA A 96 10.36 17.20 -2.40
C ALA A 96 9.66 17.56 -1.07
N GLN A 97 10.43 17.75 0.01
CA GLN A 97 9.91 18.23 1.29
C GLN A 97 9.37 19.66 1.20
N GLN A 98 10.06 20.56 0.48
CA GLN A 98 9.57 21.91 0.25
C GLN A 98 8.19 21.91 -0.44
N VAL A 99 7.98 21.06 -1.45
CA VAL A 99 6.65 20.91 -2.08
C VAL A 99 5.60 20.32 -1.11
N LEU A 100 6.03 19.41 -0.24
CA LEU A 100 5.15 18.71 0.71
C LEU A 100 4.62 19.63 1.82
N GLU A 101 5.40 20.65 2.22
CA GLU A 101 4.99 21.64 3.23
C GLU A 101 3.73 22.40 2.83
N TYR A 102 3.58 22.71 1.53
CA TYR A 102 2.43 23.41 0.96
C TYR A 102 1.33 22.46 0.46
N ALA A 103 1.52 21.15 0.59
CA ALA A 103 0.54 20.16 0.17
C ALA A 103 -0.74 20.21 1.04
N PRO A 104 -1.87 19.72 0.51
CA PRO A 104 -3.08 19.50 1.30
C PRO A 104 -2.79 18.73 2.60
N SER A 105 -3.54 19.02 3.67
CA SER A 105 -3.29 18.48 5.01
C SER A 105 -3.28 16.95 5.07
N ASP A 106 -4.07 16.30 4.22
CA ASP A 106 -4.14 14.84 4.08
C ASP A 106 -2.93 14.23 3.35
N MET A 107 -2.09 15.05 2.70
CA MET A 107 -0.95 14.65 1.88
C MET A 107 0.42 15.07 2.46
N ARG A 108 0.49 15.70 3.63
CA ARG A 108 1.75 16.25 4.20
C ARG A 108 2.85 15.25 4.58
N HIS A 109 2.64 13.97 4.35
CA HIS A 109 3.63 12.94 4.63
C HIS A 109 3.81 12.07 3.38
N PHE A 110 5.04 11.71 3.02
CA PHE A 110 5.32 10.93 1.80
C PHE A 110 4.53 9.62 1.67
N HIS A 111 4.30 8.90 2.78
CA HIS A 111 3.49 7.68 2.77
C HIS A 111 1.98 7.94 2.55
N LYS A 112 1.55 9.21 2.54
CA LYS A 112 0.22 9.72 2.16
C LYS A 112 0.14 10.22 0.71
N THR A 113 1.22 10.15 -0.05
CA THR A 113 1.32 10.63 -1.43
C THR A 113 1.71 9.49 -2.38
N PRO A 114 1.66 9.67 -3.71
CA PRO A 114 2.09 8.64 -4.66
C PRO A 114 3.62 8.47 -4.74
N TRP A 115 4.39 9.00 -3.78
CA TRP A 115 5.84 8.92 -3.75
C TRP A 115 6.37 7.49 -3.83
N LEU A 116 5.84 6.58 -3.01
CA LEU A 116 6.26 5.18 -2.98
C LEU A 116 5.90 4.46 -4.29
N THR A 117 4.73 4.75 -4.84
CA THR A 117 4.33 4.32 -6.18
C THR A 117 5.31 4.84 -7.24
N GLY A 118 5.72 6.11 -7.16
CA GLY A 118 6.72 6.69 -8.05
C GLY A 118 8.08 5.98 -7.99
N ILE A 119 8.56 5.60 -6.80
CA ILE A 119 9.81 4.82 -6.65
C ILE A 119 9.72 3.50 -7.41
N PHE A 120 8.59 2.80 -7.30
CA PHE A 120 8.39 1.54 -8.01
C PHE A 120 8.31 1.75 -9.53
N ALA A 121 7.53 2.75 -9.98
CA ALA A 121 7.42 3.10 -11.40
C ALA A 121 8.78 3.49 -12.01
N ALA A 122 9.58 4.26 -11.27
CA ALA A 122 10.94 4.64 -11.65
C ALA A 122 11.86 3.42 -11.76
N THR A 123 11.81 2.52 -10.78
CA THR A 123 12.56 1.25 -10.84
C THR A 123 12.20 0.47 -12.11
N LEU A 124 10.89 0.25 -12.34
CA LEU A 124 10.40 -0.51 -13.49
C LEU A 124 10.83 0.12 -14.82
N PHE A 125 10.79 1.45 -14.92
CA PHE A 125 11.27 2.19 -16.09
C PHE A 125 12.77 2.01 -16.32
N LEU A 126 13.61 2.21 -15.29
CA LEU A 126 15.05 2.10 -15.39
C LEU A 126 15.49 0.67 -15.73
N THR A 127 14.83 -0.35 -15.16
CA THR A 127 15.06 -1.76 -15.50
C THR A 127 14.70 -2.04 -16.96
N GLY A 128 13.51 -1.61 -17.41
CA GLY A 128 13.10 -1.80 -18.79
C GLY A 128 14.01 -1.09 -19.79
N PHE A 129 14.45 0.13 -19.46
CA PHE A 129 15.39 0.89 -20.28
C PHE A 129 16.77 0.24 -20.35
N ASN A 130 17.33 -0.19 -19.21
CA ASN A 130 18.61 -0.89 -19.18
C ASN A 130 18.54 -2.23 -19.92
N TRP A 131 17.47 -3.00 -19.71
CA TRP A 131 17.25 -4.24 -20.45
C TRP A 131 17.25 -3.98 -21.96
N LEU A 132 16.44 -3.02 -22.43
CA LEU A 132 16.29 -2.75 -23.86
C LEU A 132 17.60 -2.28 -24.51
N THR A 133 18.33 -1.39 -23.84
CA THR A 133 19.51 -0.72 -24.41
C THR A 133 20.81 -1.50 -24.22
N THR A 134 20.92 -2.29 -23.15
CA THR A 134 22.17 -2.92 -22.72
C THR A 134 22.04 -4.45 -22.71
N THR A 135 21.19 -4.98 -21.83
CA THR A 135 21.15 -6.42 -21.57
C THR A 135 20.63 -7.22 -22.78
N LEU A 136 19.56 -6.75 -23.43
CA LEU A 136 18.97 -7.40 -24.60
C LEU A 136 19.96 -7.42 -25.76
N PHE A 137 20.58 -6.28 -26.06
CA PHE A 137 21.58 -6.19 -27.13
C PHE A 137 22.74 -7.14 -26.89
N ALA A 138 23.31 -7.14 -25.69
CA ALA A 138 24.46 -7.98 -25.35
C ALA A 138 24.13 -9.48 -25.30
N THR A 139 22.95 -9.87 -24.81
CA THR A 139 22.57 -11.28 -24.62
C THR A 139 21.82 -11.89 -25.81
N THR A 140 21.47 -11.10 -26.83
CA THR A 140 20.79 -11.61 -28.04
C THR A 140 21.42 -11.14 -29.35
N LEU A 141 21.54 -9.83 -29.57
CA LEU A 141 21.91 -9.24 -30.87
C LEU A 141 23.41 -9.28 -31.14
N SER A 142 24.22 -9.05 -30.10
CA SER A 142 25.68 -9.10 -30.17
C SER A 142 26.25 -10.44 -29.66
N ALA A 143 25.39 -11.35 -29.19
CA ALA A 143 25.82 -12.65 -28.70
C ALA A 143 26.19 -13.59 -29.86
N SER A 144 27.32 -14.29 -29.74
CA SER A 144 27.67 -15.40 -30.64
C SER A 144 26.59 -16.48 -30.63
N GLU A 145 26.42 -17.24 -31.72
CA GLU A 145 25.32 -18.22 -31.90
C GLU A 145 25.10 -19.19 -30.72
N GLY A 146 26.15 -19.55 -29.96
CA GLY A 146 26.05 -20.42 -28.77
C GLY A 146 25.75 -19.73 -27.43
N ASN A 147 25.77 -18.40 -27.35
CA ASN A 147 25.58 -17.61 -26.11
C ASN A 147 24.32 -16.72 -26.17
N SER A 148 23.44 -16.94 -27.14
CA SER A 148 22.24 -16.13 -27.32
C SER A 148 21.11 -16.61 -26.41
N HIS A 149 20.72 -15.82 -25.41
CA HIS A 149 19.70 -16.17 -24.41
C HIS A 149 18.29 -15.67 -24.81
N LYS A 150 17.85 -16.02 -26.02
CA LYS A 150 16.57 -15.54 -26.60
C LYS A 150 15.35 -15.93 -25.76
N PHE A 151 15.30 -17.17 -25.26
CA PHE A 151 14.18 -17.65 -24.43
C PHE A 151 14.06 -16.89 -23.10
N LEU A 152 15.19 -16.60 -22.46
CA LEU A 152 15.20 -15.87 -21.20
C LEU A 152 14.79 -14.41 -21.40
N ASN A 153 15.22 -13.77 -22.50
CA ASN A 153 14.75 -12.43 -22.88
C ASN A 153 13.25 -12.40 -23.19
N LEU A 154 12.74 -13.42 -23.89
CA LEU A 154 11.30 -13.57 -24.14
C LEU A 154 10.51 -13.74 -22.83
N PHE A 155 11.01 -14.58 -21.92
CA PHE A 155 10.41 -14.78 -20.61
C PHE A 155 10.39 -13.45 -19.81
N PHE A 156 11.51 -12.74 -19.78
CA PHE A 156 11.61 -11.45 -19.10
C PHE A 156 10.62 -10.44 -19.65
N ILE A 157 10.54 -10.23 -20.98
CA ILE A 157 9.64 -9.22 -21.55
C ILE A 157 8.15 -9.55 -21.31
N ILE A 158 7.77 -10.84 -21.29
CA ILE A 158 6.41 -11.26 -20.96
C ILE A 158 6.07 -10.88 -19.51
N PHE A 159 6.91 -11.26 -18.55
CA PHE A 159 6.67 -10.97 -17.14
C PHE A 159 6.84 -9.49 -16.78
N PHE A 160 7.73 -8.77 -17.48
CA PHE A 160 7.84 -7.32 -17.41
C PHE A 160 6.54 -6.66 -17.88
N GLY A 161 6.02 -7.07 -19.05
CA GLY A 161 4.74 -6.59 -19.58
C GLY A 161 3.56 -6.87 -18.65
N PHE A 162 3.47 -8.07 -18.08
CA PHE A 162 2.46 -8.39 -17.07
C PHE A 162 2.63 -7.57 -15.79
N THR A 163 3.87 -7.36 -15.33
CA THR A 163 4.14 -6.50 -14.17
C THR A 163 3.63 -5.08 -14.42
N VAL A 164 3.95 -4.49 -15.58
CA VAL A 164 3.45 -3.16 -15.99
C VAL A 164 1.92 -3.14 -16.01
N TYR A 165 1.29 -4.11 -16.67
CA TYR A 165 -0.17 -4.17 -16.80
C TYR A 165 -0.86 -4.27 -15.44
N PHE A 166 -0.50 -5.26 -14.62
CA PHE A 166 -1.16 -5.49 -13.34
C PHE A 166 -0.86 -4.40 -12.32
N TYR A 167 0.33 -3.79 -12.38
CA TYR A 167 0.65 -2.61 -11.58
C TYR A 167 -0.30 -1.44 -11.91
N ILE A 168 -0.46 -1.10 -13.19
CA ILE A 168 -1.38 -0.05 -13.65
C ILE A 168 -2.83 -0.42 -13.29
N ALA A 169 -3.23 -1.67 -13.48
CA ALA A 169 -4.56 -2.14 -13.09
C ALA A 169 -4.82 -1.93 -11.59
N CYS A 170 -3.86 -2.28 -10.71
CA CYS A 170 -3.99 -2.05 -9.28
C CYS A 170 -4.08 -0.57 -8.92
N MET A 171 -3.37 0.31 -9.63
CA MET A 171 -3.43 1.76 -9.42
C MET A 171 -4.75 2.38 -9.88
N ARG A 172 -5.34 1.86 -10.96
CA ARG A 172 -6.43 2.54 -11.69
C ARG A 172 -7.81 1.93 -11.47
N TYR A 173 -7.89 0.63 -11.25
CA TYR A 173 -9.17 -0.05 -11.11
C TYR A 173 -9.81 0.25 -9.76
N ASP A 174 -11.14 0.35 -9.75
CA ASP A 174 -11.91 0.45 -8.52
C ASP A 174 -11.61 -0.79 -7.65
N PRO A 175 -11.15 -0.64 -6.39
CA PRO A 175 -10.81 -1.76 -5.52
C PRO A 175 -12.04 -2.53 -4.99
N GLY A 176 -13.25 -2.03 -5.20
CA GLY A 176 -14.48 -2.60 -4.65
C GLY A 176 -15.27 -1.59 -3.83
N PHE A 177 -15.35 -0.33 -4.24
CA PHE A 177 -16.02 0.68 -3.44
C PHE A 177 -17.50 0.33 -3.23
N VAL A 178 -17.93 0.36 -1.97
CA VAL A 178 -19.33 0.16 -1.62
C VAL A 178 -20.14 1.36 -2.13
N PRO A 179 -21.25 1.13 -2.86
CA PRO A 179 -22.13 2.20 -3.32
C PRO A 179 -22.68 3.03 -2.15
N LYS A 180 -22.78 4.35 -2.32
CA LYS A 180 -23.44 5.22 -1.34
C LYS A 180 -24.96 5.09 -1.45
N MET A 181 -25.65 5.22 -0.32
CA MET A 181 -27.11 5.41 -0.30
C MET A 181 -27.47 6.76 -0.91
N LYS A 182 -28.58 6.82 -1.65
CA LYS A 182 -28.95 8.02 -2.43
C LYS A 182 -29.87 8.98 -1.67
N GLY A 183 -30.55 8.51 -0.62
CA GLY A 183 -31.55 9.31 0.10
C GLY A 183 -31.38 9.28 1.63
N ILE A 184 -31.72 10.40 2.27
CA ILE A 184 -31.73 10.53 3.75
C ILE A 184 -32.75 9.55 4.37
N ALA A 185 -33.89 9.32 3.70
CA ALA A 185 -34.89 8.36 4.16
C ALA A 185 -34.36 6.91 4.19
N GLU A 186 -33.63 6.50 3.15
CA GLU A 186 -32.96 5.19 3.07
C GLU A 186 -31.92 5.05 4.19
N GLN A 187 -31.12 6.10 4.42
CA GLN A 187 -30.14 6.13 5.50
C GLN A 187 -30.79 6.01 6.88
N LYS A 188 -31.88 6.74 7.12
CA LYS A 188 -32.63 6.68 8.38
C LYS A 188 -33.22 5.29 8.60
N ALA A 189 -33.86 4.69 7.60
CA ALA A 189 -34.43 3.35 7.71
C ALA A 189 -33.38 2.29 8.08
N VAL A 190 -32.18 2.38 7.50
CA VAL A 190 -31.05 1.50 7.85
C VAL A 190 -30.59 1.72 9.29
N ILE A 191 -30.46 2.98 9.72
CA ILE A 191 -30.08 3.30 11.10
C ILE A 191 -31.11 2.77 12.08
N ASP A 192 -32.40 3.04 11.85
CA ASP A 192 -33.51 2.59 12.70
C ASP A 192 -33.54 1.05 12.78
N GLY A 193 -33.33 0.36 11.66
CA GLY A 193 -33.25 -1.11 11.62
C GLY A 193 -32.05 -1.68 12.39
N LEU A 194 -30.88 -1.04 12.30
CA LEU A 194 -29.70 -1.45 13.08
C LEU A 194 -29.86 -1.17 14.57
N VAL A 195 -30.47 -0.04 14.94
CA VAL A 195 -30.77 0.32 16.33
C VAL A 195 -31.77 -0.68 16.92
N ALA A 196 -32.84 -1.01 16.20
CA ALA A 196 -33.83 -2.00 16.64
C ALA A 196 -33.21 -3.39 16.88
N GLN A 197 -32.20 -3.76 16.09
CA GLN A 197 -31.46 -5.01 16.25
C GLN A 197 -30.30 -4.95 17.26
N TRP A 198 -30.08 -3.79 17.91
CA TRP A 198 -28.91 -3.54 18.76
C TRP A 198 -27.56 -3.79 18.04
N LYS A 199 -27.54 -3.54 16.73
CA LYS A 199 -26.37 -3.69 15.84
C LYS A 199 -25.85 -2.36 15.30
N PHE A 200 -26.33 -1.22 15.81
CA PHE A 200 -25.80 0.08 15.43
C PHE A 200 -24.44 0.32 16.11
N ASP A 201 -23.37 -0.14 15.46
CA ASP A 201 -22.00 0.01 15.91
C ASP A 201 -21.06 0.34 14.73
N GLU A 202 -19.79 0.64 15.03
CA GLU A 202 -18.77 0.97 14.03
C GLU A 202 -18.45 -0.19 13.05
N THR A 203 -18.89 -1.42 13.35
CA THR A 203 -18.65 -2.59 12.50
C THR A 203 -19.72 -2.77 11.45
N ASN A 204 -20.97 -2.43 11.78
CA ASN A 204 -22.14 -2.60 10.92
C ASN A 204 -22.57 -1.28 10.25
N PHE A 205 -22.10 -0.12 10.73
CA PHE A 205 -22.42 1.17 10.14
C PHE A 205 -21.20 2.08 10.02
N CYS A 206 -21.03 2.71 8.86
CA CYS A 206 -19.98 3.68 8.63
C CYS A 206 -20.56 5.10 8.64
N VAL A 207 -20.27 5.84 9.71
CA VAL A 207 -20.72 7.24 9.87
C VAL A 207 -20.13 8.20 8.83
N THR A 208 -18.92 7.95 8.34
CA THR A 208 -18.28 8.81 7.33
C THR A 208 -18.91 8.64 5.94
N CYS A 209 -19.27 7.41 5.58
CA CYS A 209 -19.91 7.12 4.30
C CYS A 209 -21.43 7.21 4.37
N MET A 210 -22.01 7.22 5.58
CA MET A 210 -23.44 7.06 5.84
C MET A 210 -24.00 5.83 5.13
N ILE A 211 -23.41 4.66 5.37
CA ILE A 211 -23.85 3.37 4.82
C ILE A 211 -23.84 2.27 5.88
N GLN A 212 -24.72 1.28 5.73
CA GLN A 212 -24.52 -0.03 6.38
C GLN A 212 -23.23 -0.63 5.82
N THR A 213 -22.32 -1.02 6.69
CA THR A 213 -21.04 -1.62 6.29
C THR A 213 -21.27 -3.07 5.92
N PRO A 214 -21.05 -3.47 4.66
CA PRO A 214 -21.15 -4.88 4.30
C PRO A 214 -20.06 -5.68 5.01
N LEU A 215 -20.33 -6.96 5.23
CA LEU A 215 -19.43 -7.90 5.88
C LEU A 215 -18.05 -7.90 5.20
N ARG A 216 -16.99 -7.90 6.01
CA ARG A 216 -15.59 -7.78 5.57
C ARG A 216 -15.24 -6.47 4.85
N SER A 217 -16.14 -5.49 4.81
CA SER A 217 -15.84 -4.15 4.30
C SER A 217 -15.23 -3.27 5.38
N LYS A 218 -14.38 -2.32 4.97
CA LYS A 218 -13.78 -1.31 5.86
C LYS A 218 -13.71 0.05 5.20
N HIS A 219 -13.88 1.10 6.00
CA HIS A 219 -13.66 2.48 5.58
C HIS A 219 -12.16 2.75 5.47
N CYS A 220 -11.68 3.06 4.27
CA CYS A 220 -10.31 3.51 4.07
C CYS A 220 -10.27 5.04 4.13
N ARG A 221 -9.62 5.60 5.16
CA ARG A 221 -9.47 7.06 5.31
C ARG A 221 -8.65 7.70 4.19
N ARG A 222 -7.78 6.94 3.51
CA ARG A 222 -7.02 7.45 2.36
C ARG A 222 -7.91 7.60 1.13
N CYS A 223 -8.74 6.59 0.87
CA CYS A 223 -9.68 6.60 -0.25
C CYS A 223 -10.99 7.35 0.06
N GLN A 224 -11.24 7.69 1.33
CA GLN A 224 -12.48 8.32 1.83
C GLN A 224 -13.75 7.56 1.42
N ARG A 225 -13.65 6.23 1.34
CA ARG A 225 -14.74 5.32 0.95
C ARG A 225 -14.60 3.96 1.65
N CYS A 226 -15.74 3.29 1.82
CA CYS A 226 -15.77 1.88 2.21
C CYS A 226 -15.39 1.00 1.01
N VAL A 227 -14.55 0.00 1.25
CA VAL A 227 -14.12 -0.99 0.25
C VAL A 227 -14.61 -2.36 0.68
N ALA A 228 -15.27 -3.08 -0.24
CA ALA A 228 -15.77 -4.43 -0.05
C ALA A 228 -14.62 -5.45 0.01
N LYS A 229 -14.72 -6.41 0.95
CA LYS A 229 -13.65 -7.37 1.28
C LYS A 229 -12.27 -6.68 1.32
N HIS A 230 -12.18 -5.61 2.10
CA HIS A 230 -11.01 -4.74 2.15
C HIS A 230 -9.79 -5.52 2.66
N ASP A 231 -8.74 -5.61 1.83
CA ASP A 231 -7.49 -6.24 2.23
C ASP A 231 -6.59 -5.25 2.97
N HIS A 232 -6.13 -4.22 2.25
CA HIS A 232 -5.32 -3.13 2.80
C HIS A 232 -5.34 -1.92 1.86
N HIS A 233 -4.88 -0.77 2.36
CA HIS A 233 -4.48 0.34 1.50
C HIS A 233 -2.99 0.20 1.19
N CYS A 234 -2.63 0.12 -0.08
CA CYS A 234 -1.25 -0.13 -0.50
C CYS A 234 -0.61 1.17 -1.01
N PRO A 235 0.37 1.73 -0.27
CA PRO A 235 1.08 2.92 -0.70
C PRO A 235 1.90 2.72 -1.99
N TRP A 236 2.25 1.48 -2.34
CA TRP A 236 3.04 1.15 -3.53
C TRP A 236 2.23 1.19 -4.82
N VAL A 237 0.90 1.05 -4.77
CA VAL A 237 0.00 1.25 -5.92
C VAL A 237 -0.93 2.45 -5.74
N TYR A 238 -0.72 3.25 -4.68
CA TYR A 238 -1.53 4.43 -4.33
C TYR A 238 -3.05 4.19 -4.41
N ASN A 239 -3.48 2.98 -4.04
CA ASN A 239 -4.88 2.55 -4.10
C ASN A 239 -5.14 1.49 -3.03
N CYS A 240 -6.41 1.24 -2.74
CA CYS A 240 -6.79 0.07 -1.94
C CYS A 240 -6.62 -1.22 -2.74
N VAL A 241 -6.36 -2.31 -2.02
CA VAL A 241 -6.53 -3.67 -2.49
C VAL A 241 -7.77 -4.23 -1.82
N GLY A 242 -8.74 -4.65 -2.63
CA GLY A 242 -10.03 -5.16 -2.18
C GLY A 242 -10.61 -6.15 -3.20
N ILE A 243 -11.89 -6.46 -3.10
CA ILE A 243 -12.51 -7.53 -3.88
C ILE A 243 -12.30 -7.42 -5.40
N ASN A 244 -12.27 -6.20 -5.95
CA ASN A 244 -12.22 -6.00 -7.39
C ASN A 244 -10.81 -6.15 -7.98
N ASN A 245 -9.77 -5.85 -7.20
CA ASN A 245 -8.39 -5.82 -7.67
C ASN A 245 -7.44 -6.76 -6.90
N HIS A 246 -7.91 -7.56 -5.95
CA HIS A 246 -7.06 -8.50 -5.20
C HIS A 246 -6.35 -9.52 -6.11
N ARG A 247 -7.04 -10.06 -7.13
CA ARG A 247 -6.43 -10.95 -8.13
C ARG A 247 -5.37 -10.23 -8.97
N HIS A 248 -5.65 -8.99 -9.39
CA HIS A 248 -4.68 -8.15 -10.11
C HIS A 248 -3.42 -7.92 -9.26
N PHE A 249 -3.59 -7.63 -7.96
CA PHE A 249 -2.48 -7.43 -7.03
C PHE A 249 -1.64 -8.71 -6.89
N PHE A 250 -2.29 -9.87 -6.85
CA PHE A 250 -1.58 -11.15 -6.80
C PHE A 250 -0.81 -11.43 -8.09
N PHE A 251 -1.42 -11.26 -9.27
CA PHE A 251 -0.71 -11.42 -10.53
C PHE A 251 0.43 -10.41 -10.72
N TYR A 252 0.26 -9.19 -10.20
CA TYR A 252 1.33 -8.19 -10.14
C TYR A 252 2.54 -8.71 -9.36
N ILE A 253 2.37 -9.20 -8.13
CA ILE A 253 3.50 -9.68 -7.31
C ILE A 253 4.12 -10.99 -7.83
N ILE A 254 3.34 -11.89 -8.44
CA ILE A 254 3.88 -13.08 -9.13
C ILE A 254 4.73 -12.65 -10.31
N SER A 255 4.19 -11.79 -11.19
CA SER A 255 4.88 -11.36 -12.40
C SER A 255 6.13 -10.56 -12.07
N LEU A 256 6.07 -9.73 -11.02
CA LEU A 256 7.22 -9.00 -10.51
C LEU A 256 8.31 -9.95 -10.00
N THR A 257 7.96 -10.97 -9.22
CA THR A 257 8.93 -11.95 -8.72
C THR A 257 9.63 -12.67 -9.86
N LEU A 258 8.86 -13.17 -10.84
CA LEU A 258 9.40 -13.88 -12.00
C LEU A 258 10.20 -12.96 -12.94
N GLY A 259 9.76 -11.69 -13.08
CA GLY A 259 10.47 -10.66 -13.81
C GLY A 259 11.83 -10.33 -13.19
N ILE A 260 11.90 -10.16 -11.86
CA ILE A 260 13.17 -9.91 -11.15
C ILE A 260 14.09 -11.12 -11.30
N VAL A 261 13.61 -12.34 -11.01
CA VAL A 261 14.45 -13.56 -11.12
C VAL A 261 14.99 -13.73 -12.53
N SER A 262 14.16 -13.56 -13.56
CA SER A 262 14.63 -13.68 -14.95
C SER A 262 15.62 -12.59 -15.35
N TYR A 263 15.46 -11.36 -14.84
CA TYR A 263 16.42 -10.29 -15.06
C TYR A 263 17.76 -10.55 -14.34
N ASP A 264 17.74 -11.05 -13.11
CA ASP A 264 18.96 -11.43 -12.38
C ASP A 264 19.75 -12.51 -13.15
N TRP A 265 19.06 -13.48 -13.77
CA TRP A 265 19.69 -14.46 -14.66
C TRP A 265 20.26 -13.82 -15.95
N LEU A 266 19.56 -12.84 -16.54
CA LEU A 266 20.08 -12.10 -17.69
C LEU A 266 21.33 -11.29 -17.33
N LEU A 267 21.33 -10.68 -16.15
CA LEU A 267 22.49 -9.96 -15.61
C LEU A 267 23.66 -10.90 -15.39
N TYR A 268 23.43 -12.11 -14.85
CA TYR A 268 24.48 -13.12 -14.70
C TYR A 268 25.19 -13.39 -16.04
N TYR A 269 24.44 -13.72 -17.09
CA TYR A 269 25.04 -14.01 -18.41
C TYR A 269 25.66 -12.77 -19.07
N TYR A 270 25.05 -11.60 -18.88
CA TYR A 270 25.60 -10.33 -19.34
C TYR A 270 26.98 -10.06 -18.73
N PHE A 271 27.09 -10.15 -17.39
CA PHE A 271 28.35 -9.90 -16.69
C PHE A 271 29.39 -11.01 -16.92
N GLU A 272 28.98 -12.26 -17.14
CA GLU A 272 29.89 -13.32 -17.57
C GLU A 272 30.60 -12.97 -18.90
N ALA A 273 29.89 -12.32 -19.83
CA ALA A 273 30.47 -11.87 -21.09
C ALA A 273 31.36 -10.63 -20.93
N VAL A 274 30.86 -9.58 -20.25
CA VAL A 274 31.51 -8.25 -20.22
C VAL A 274 32.66 -8.18 -19.21
N SER A 275 32.61 -8.95 -18.12
CA SER A 275 33.65 -8.91 -17.08
C SER A 275 35.00 -9.51 -17.49
N LYS A 276 35.08 -10.27 -18.59
CA LYS A 276 36.32 -10.94 -19.04
C LYS A 276 37.49 -9.97 -19.24
N ASN A 277 37.21 -8.76 -19.72
CA ASN A 277 38.22 -7.75 -20.04
C ASN A 277 38.31 -6.63 -18.98
N ALA A 278 37.56 -6.74 -17.88
CA ALA A 278 37.53 -5.71 -16.85
C ALA A 278 38.71 -5.83 -15.89
N SER A 279 39.13 -4.68 -15.33
CA SER A 279 40.20 -4.64 -14.33
C SER A 279 39.77 -5.27 -13.01
N GLU A 280 40.66 -6.08 -12.42
CA GLU A 280 40.49 -6.70 -11.11
C GLU A 280 40.92 -5.78 -9.95
N THR A 281 41.51 -4.63 -10.25
CA THR A 281 42.00 -3.69 -9.23
C THR A 281 40.89 -2.73 -8.79
N CYS A 282 40.54 -2.75 -7.51
CA CYS A 282 39.79 -1.68 -6.87
C CYS A 282 40.16 -1.53 -5.39
N ASN A 283 39.75 -0.42 -4.76
CA ASN A 283 40.27 -0.01 -3.45
C ASN A 283 39.69 -0.78 -2.26
N VAL A 284 38.44 -1.25 -2.37
CA VAL A 284 37.64 -1.70 -1.19
C VAL A 284 37.17 -3.15 -1.33
N LEU A 285 36.96 -3.65 -2.54
CA LEU A 285 36.28 -4.93 -2.77
C LEU A 285 37.29 -6.03 -3.16
N SER A 286 36.84 -7.30 -3.10
CA SER A 286 37.65 -8.42 -3.56
C SER A 286 37.90 -8.33 -5.09
N PRO A 287 38.99 -8.89 -5.61
CA PRO A 287 39.32 -8.82 -7.05
C PRO A 287 38.19 -9.28 -7.97
N SER A 288 37.45 -10.33 -7.57
CA SER A 288 36.28 -10.84 -8.29
C SER A 288 35.12 -9.84 -8.34
N LEU A 289 34.84 -9.15 -7.23
CA LEU A 289 33.80 -8.11 -7.16
C LEU A 289 34.23 -6.84 -7.88
N CYS A 290 35.51 -6.49 -7.82
CA CYS A 290 36.08 -5.37 -8.59
C CYS A 290 35.88 -5.60 -10.09
N LYS A 291 36.20 -6.81 -10.57
CA LYS A 291 36.04 -7.19 -11.97
C LYS A 291 34.58 -7.05 -12.45
N PHE A 292 33.63 -7.45 -11.62
CA PHE A 292 32.20 -7.33 -11.89
C PHE A 292 31.75 -5.86 -11.96
N ILE A 293 32.09 -5.05 -10.96
CA ILE A 293 31.66 -3.65 -10.88
C ILE A 293 32.36 -2.78 -11.94
N ASN A 294 33.64 -3.02 -12.21
CA ASN A 294 34.41 -2.25 -13.19
C ASN A 294 33.96 -2.53 -14.64
N ALA A 295 33.27 -3.64 -14.89
CA ALA A 295 32.78 -4.01 -16.22
C ALA A 295 31.63 -3.10 -16.67
N ASP A 296 30.62 -2.93 -15.81
CA ASP A 296 29.52 -2.00 -15.99
C ASP A 296 28.97 -1.61 -14.60
N PRO A 297 29.44 -0.49 -14.01
CA PRO A 297 29.07 -0.11 -12.66
C PRO A 297 27.60 0.30 -12.56
N TYR A 298 27.02 0.90 -13.60
CA TYR A 298 25.63 1.34 -13.56
C TYR A 298 24.68 0.15 -13.56
N THR A 299 24.85 -0.79 -14.49
CA THR A 299 24.03 -2.01 -14.56
C THR A 299 24.20 -2.86 -13.31
N ALA A 300 25.41 -2.91 -12.73
CA ALA A 300 25.67 -3.63 -11.48
C ALA A 300 24.89 -3.02 -10.30
N MET A 301 24.92 -1.69 -10.13
CA MET A 301 24.20 -1.02 -9.04
C MET A 301 22.68 -1.11 -9.21
N LEU A 302 22.18 -1.01 -10.44
CA LEU A 302 20.76 -1.23 -10.74
C LEU A 302 20.34 -2.67 -10.42
N GLY A 303 21.16 -3.67 -10.78
CA GLY A 303 20.95 -5.07 -10.42
C GLY A 303 20.83 -5.26 -8.90
N VAL A 304 21.78 -4.74 -8.13
CA VAL A 304 21.74 -4.78 -6.66
C VAL A 304 20.45 -4.15 -6.10
N TRP A 305 20.03 -3.00 -6.63
CA TRP A 305 18.78 -2.34 -6.24
C TRP A 305 17.53 -3.19 -6.52
N ILE A 306 17.50 -3.91 -7.64
CA ILE A 306 16.38 -4.76 -8.03
C ILE A 306 16.37 -6.05 -7.21
N THR A 307 17.52 -6.72 -7.05
CA THR A 307 17.64 -7.95 -6.26
C THR A 307 17.28 -7.71 -4.80
N LEU A 308 17.60 -6.53 -4.24
CA LEU A 308 17.18 -6.15 -2.89
C LEU A 308 15.65 -6.18 -2.71
N GLN A 309 14.90 -5.82 -3.75
CA GLN A 309 13.43 -5.83 -3.70
C GLN A 309 12.86 -7.25 -3.72
N LEU A 310 13.58 -8.22 -4.31
CA LEU A 310 13.15 -9.62 -4.37
C LEU A 310 12.88 -10.20 -2.97
N LEU A 311 13.68 -9.82 -1.97
CA LEU A 311 13.51 -10.24 -0.58
C LEU A 311 12.10 -9.90 -0.06
N TRP A 312 11.69 -8.65 -0.22
CA TRP A 312 10.41 -8.14 0.28
C TRP A 312 9.23 -8.66 -0.53
N VAL A 313 9.37 -8.70 -1.86
CA VAL A 313 8.30 -9.17 -2.75
C VAL A 313 8.04 -10.66 -2.55
N THR A 314 9.08 -11.47 -2.33
CA THR A 314 8.94 -12.91 -2.05
C THR A 314 8.21 -13.16 -0.73
N MET A 315 8.55 -12.40 0.32
CA MET A 315 7.83 -12.47 1.59
C MET A 315 6.36 -12.06 1.44
N LEU A 316 6.10 -10.98 0.69
CA LEU A 316 4.74 -10.52 0.41
C LEU A 316 3.93 -11.59 -0.37
N LEU A 317 4.51 -12.16 -1.42
CA LEU A 317 3.90 -13.24 -2.21
C LEU A 317 3.53 -14.43 -1.34
N PHE A 318 4.45 -14.87 -0.47
CA PHE A 318 4.18 -15.96 0.46
C PHE A 318 3.04 -15.63 1.43
N THR A 319 3.04 -14.43 2.02
CA THR A 319 1.97 -14.02 2.95
C THR A 319 0.60 -13.95 2.29
N GLN A 320 0.51 -13.39 1.08
CA GLN A 320 -0.74 -13.32 0.32
C GLN A 320 -1.24 -14.72 -0.06
N PHE A 321 -0.34 -15.63 -0.43
CA PHE A 321 -0.71 -17.02 -0.70
C PHE A 321 -1.33 -17.70 0.53
N ILE A 322 -0.71 -17.56 1.70
CA ILE A 322 -1.23 -18.12 2.97
C ILE A 322 -2.58 -17.49 3.34
N GLN A 323 -2.74 -16.18 3.14
CA GLN A 323 -3.99 -15.48 3.42
C GLN A 323 -5.13 -15.98 2.52
N VAL A 324 -4.87 -16.14 1.21
CA VAL A 324 -5.82 -16.75 0.26
C VAL A 324 -6.16 -18.18 0.68
N ALA A 325 -5.15 -19.01 0.97
CA ALA A 325 -5.34 -20.39 1.43
C ALA A 325 -6.17 -20.49 2.72
N ARG A 326 -6.15 -19.46 3.57
CA ARG A 326 -6.94 -19.37 4.80
C ARG A 326 -8.25 -18.61 4.66
N ALA A 327 -8.60 -18.14 3.46
CA ALA A 327 -9.75 -17.26 3.17
C ALA A 327 -9.80 -16.01 4.08
N MET A 328 -8.65 -15.42 4.38
CA MET A 328 -8.54 -14.21 5.21
C MET A 328 -7.94 -13.06 4.41
N THR A 329 -8.37 -11.85 4.73
CA THR A 329 -7.70 -10.62 4.30
C THR A 329 -6.54 -10.28 5.23
N THR A 330 -5.62 -9.43 4.78
CA THR A 330 -4.58 -8.83 5.62
C THR A 330 -5.19 -8.15 6.85
N TYR A 331 -6.28 -7.38 6.66
CA TYR A 331 -7.00 -6.74 7.76
C TYR A 331 -7.49 -7.75 8.80
N GLU A 332 -8.17 -8.81 8.38
CA GLU A 332 -8.68 -9.86 9.29
C GLU A 332 -7.56 -10.63 9.98
N ASN A 333 -6.43 -10.83 9.31
CA ASN A 333 -5.27 -11.48 9.92
C ASN A 333 -4.66 -10.62 11.03
N MET A 334 -4.66 -9.29 10.88
CA MET A 334 -4.11 -8.37 11.88
C MET A 334 -5.07 -8.10 13.05
N PHE A 335 -6.35 -7.86 12.76
CA PHE A 335 -7.36 -7.42 13.74
C PHE A 335 -8.31 -8.53 14.19
N GLY A 336 -8.16 -9.74 13.64
CA GLY A 336 -9.05 -10.86 13.87
C GLY A 336 -10.31 -10.83 12.99
N VAL A 337 -10.89 -12.01 12.79
CA VAL A 337 -12.20 -12.14 12.15
C VAL A 337 -13.28 -11.75 13.16
N ARG A 338 -13.95 -10.61 12.94
CA ARG A 338 -15.11 -10.18 13.73
C ARG A 338 -16.38 -10.59 12.99
N ASP A 339 -17.03 -11.64 13.47
CA ASP A 339 -18.47 -11.83 13.25
C ASP A 339 -19.21 -10.93 14.24
N GLY A 340 -20.35 -10.36 13.84
CA GLY A 340 -21.16 -9.39 14.60
C GLY A 340 -21.79 -9.91 15.91
N THR A 341 -21.10 -10.74 16.67
CA THR A 341 -21.43 -11.15 18.05
C THR A 341 -20.26 -10.80 18.98
N THR A 342 -20.37 -9.59 19.54
CA THR A 342 -19.98 -9.06 20.86
C THR A 342 -18.60 -9.40 21.50
N ILE A 343 -18.08 -8.37 22.18
CA ILE A 343 -17.05 -8.28 23.24
C ILE A 343 -15.62 -7.89 22.82
N THR A 344 -15.41 -6.56 22.90
CA THR A 344 -14.30 -5.80 23.53
C THR A 344 -12.93 -6.48 23.67
N ALA A 345 -11.88 -5.83 23.15
CA ALA A 345 -10.58 -5.63 23.83
C ALA A 345 -9.61 -4.81 22.95
N LEU A 346 -8.86 -3.94 23.62
CA LEU A 346 -7.91 -2.93 23.14
C LEU A 346 -6.76 -3.48 22.27
N THR A 347 -6.34 -2.62 21.34
CA THR A 347 -5.23 -2.74 20.39
C THR A 347 -3.86 -2.46 21.01
N SER A 348 -2.83 -3.20 20.58
CA SER A 348 -1.47 -2.65 20.48
C SER A 348 -0.81 -3.14 19.17
N THR A 349 -0.75 -2.27 18.15
CA THR A 349 0.03 -2.53 16.93
C THR A 349 1.10 -1.45 16.78
N GLY A 350 2.37 -1.87 16.88
CA GLY A 350 3.54 -1.04 16.60
C GLY A 350 3.85 -0.98 15.11
N ALA A 351 3.30 0.02 14.44
CA ALA A 351 3.92 0.78 13.35
C ALA A 351 3.44 2.23 13.55
N PRO A 352 4.19 3.29 13.20
CA PRO A 352 3.83 4.65 13.59
C PRO A 352 2.49 5.02 12.95
N LEU A 353 1.47 5.07 13.80
CA LEU A 353 0.12 5.46 13.49
C LEU A 353 0.05 6.99 13.46
N ASP A 354 -0.72 7.48 12.50
CA ASP A 354 -1.17 8.87 12.37
C ASP A 354 -1.75 9.39 13.72
N PRO A 355 -1.24 10.51 14.29
CA PRO A 355 -1.55 10.91 15.67
C PRO A 355 -2.95 11.48 15.92
N ASN A 356 -3.80 11.62 14.90
CA ASN A 356 -5.11 12.30 15.02
C ASN A 356 -6.31 11.35 14.85
N HIS A 357 -6.31 10.19 15.51
CA HIS A 357 -7.55 9.44 15.71
C HIS A 357 -8.05 9.58 17.15
N PRO A 358 -9.34 9.87 17.37
CA PRO A 358 -9.83 10.23 18.69
C PRO A 358 -9.75 9.03 19.64
N SER A 359 -8.89 9.15 20.64
CA SER A 359 -8.75 8.21 21.75
C SER A 359 -9.86 8.42 22.77
N LEU A 360 -10.56 7.33 23.11
CA LEU A 360 -11.43 7.26 24.29
C LEU A 360 -10.64 7.61 25.56
N SER A 361 -11.16 8.57 26.30
CA SER A 361 -10.72 9.00 27.62
C SER A 361 -10.91 7.90 28.68
N ALA A 362 -9.89 7.64 29.49
CA ALA A 362 -10.06 7.16 30.86
C ALA A 362 -8.86 7.57 31.73
N THR A 363 -9.15 8.39 32.74
CA THR A 363 -8.33 8.87 33.84
C THR A 363 -7.92 7.76 34.81
N THR A 364 -6.62 7.60 35.12
CA THR A 364 -6.07 7.14 36.42
C THR A 364 -4.53 7.25 36.47
N PRO A 365 -3.89 7.45 37.65
CA PRO A 365 -2.51 7.94 37.81
C PRO A 365 -1.43 6.81 37.75
N PRO A 366 -0.13 7.15 37.67
CA PRO A 366 0.89 6.23 37.17
C PRO A 366 1.49 5.36 38.28
N ALA A 367 1.42 4.04 38.10
CA ALA A 367 2.29 3.10 38.81
C ALA A 367 3.45 2.71 37.88
N ALA A 368 4.65 3.11 38.29
CA ALA A 368 5.91 2.84 37.61
C ALA A 368 6.29 1.36 37.75
N HIS A 369 6.52 0.65 36.64
CA HIS A 369 7.52 -0.40 36.50
C HIS A 369 7.85 -0.61 35.01
N SER A 370 8.98 -0.07 34.56
CA SER A 370 9.52 -0.26 33.21
C SER A 370 10.60 -1.35 33.25
N HIS A 371 10.30 -2.52 32.68
CA HIS A 371 11.33 -3.48 32.29
C HIS A 371 11.73 -3.23 30.83
N LYS A 372 12.87 -2.56 30.63
CA LYS A 372 13.53 -2.44 29.32
C LYS A 372 14.17 -3.78 28.94
N HIS A 373 13.55 -4.55 28.06
CA HIS A 373 14.25 -5.64 27.37
C HIS A 373 15.13 -5.06 26.24
N LYS A 374 16.46 -5.11 26.42
CA LYS A 374 17.45 -4.89 25.35
C LYS A 374 17.40 -6.07 24.37
N GLY A 375 16.74 -5.91 23.23
CA GLY A 375 16.87 -6.84 22.11
C GLY A 375 18.23 -6.65 21.41
N GLY A 376 18.94 -7.73 21.11
CA GLY A 376 20.22 -7.68 20.39
C GLY A 376 20.10 -7.18 18.94
N MET A 377 21.24 -6.81 18.33
CA MET A 377 21.34 -6.24 16.98
C MET A 377 20.63 -7.10 15.91
N LEU A 378 20.70 -8.43 16.02
CA LEU A 378 20.02 -9.37 15.11
C LEU A 378 18.50 -9.27 15.17
N LYS A 379 17.92 -8.99 16.36
CA LYS A 379 16.47 -8.82 16.52
C LYS A 379 16.01 -7.46 16.00
N GLN A 380 16.86 -6.45 16.10
CA GLN A 380 16.60 -5.15 15.48
C GLN A 380 16.68 -5.26 13.94
N LEU A 381 17.63 -6.04 13.42
CA LEU A 381 17.74 -6.35 11.99
C LEU A 381 16.54 -7.17 11.49
N SER A 382 16.10 -8.21 12.22
CA SER A 382 14.92 -9.01 11.86
C SER A 382 13.65 -8.16 11.79
N ARG A 383 13.48 -7.25 12.76
CA ARG A 383 12.37 -6.31 12.78
C ARG A 383 12.44 -5.29 11.64
N THR A 384 13.65 -4.81 11.33
CA THR A 384 13.88 -3.86 10.23
C THR A 384 13.64 -4.50 8.87
N LEU A 385 13.99 -5.78 8.69
CA LEU A 385 13.74 -6.57 7.48
C LEU A 385 12.30 -7.10 7.38
N GLY A 386 11.42 -6.77 8.34
CA GLY A 386 10.01 -7.21 8.31
C GLY A 386 9.79 -8.70 8.58
N VAL A 387 10.79 -9.42 9.10
CA VAL A 387 10.71 -10.86 9.39
C VAL A 387 9.74 -11.16 10.55
N ASP A 388 9.70 -10.31 11.57
CA ASP A 388 8.80 -10.51 12.72
C ASP A 388 7.31 -10.41 12.31
N PRO A 389 6.84 -9.35 11.60
CA PRO A 389 5.48 -9.29 11.04
C PRO A 389 5.15 -10.44 10.07
N PHE A 390 6.15 -10.92 9.34
CA PHE A 390 6.01 -12.07 8.43
C PHE A 390 5.72 -13.36 9.20
N ILE A 391 6.49 -13.66 10.24
CA ILE A 391 6.28 -14.83 11.10
C ILE A 391 4.92 -14.74 11.82
N GLU A 392 4.52 -13.57 12.30
CA GLU A 392 3.20 -13.35 12.91
C GLU A 392 2.06 -13.64 11.92
N THR A 393 2.22 -13.20 10.67
CA THR A 393 1.24 -13.44 9.60
C THR A 393 1.07 -14.93 9.29
N ILE A 394 2.19 -15.66 9.23
CA ILE A 394 2.18 -17.11 8.94
C ILE A 394 1.58 -17.90 10.10
N THR A 395 1.99 -17.58 11.33
CA THR A 395 1.53 -18.28 12.53
C THR A 395 0.07 -17.95 12.87
N GLY A 396 -0.50 -16.91 12.25
CA GLY A 396 -1.87 -16.46 12.52
C GLY A 396 -2.05 -15.90 13.93
N ARG A 397 -0.96 -15.53 14.59
CA ARG A 397 -0.95 -14.79 15.84
C ARG A 397 -0.91 -13.31 15.48
N GLY A 398 -2.08 -12.70 15.29
CA GLY A 398 -2.14 -11.25 15.14
C GLY A 398 -1.49 -10.56 16.35
N ALA A 399 -0.86 -9.40 16.12
CA ALA A 399 -0.11 -8.62 17.12
C ALA A 399 -0.94 -8.20 18.37
N VAL A 400 -2.24 -8.48 18.41
CA VAL A 400 -3.17 -8.16 19.51
C VAL A 400 -3.59 -9.42 20.30
N SER A 401 -3.07 -10.61 19.98
CA SER A 401 -3.47 -11.85 20.65
C SER A 401 -2.66 -12.14 21.92
N THR A 402 -2.73 -11.26 22.92
CA THR A 402 -2.39 -11.63 24.30
C THR A 402 -3.61 -12.28 24.94
N GLY A 403 -3.56 -13.59 25.16
CA GLY A 403 -4.52 -14.31 25.97
C GLY A 403 -5.29 -15.40 25.23
N ASN A 404 -5.50 -16.47 25.97
CA ASN A 404 -6.04 -17.78 25.62
C ASN A 404 -7.49 -17.75 25.03
N LYS A 405 -7.73 -17.05 23.92
CA LYS A 405 -9.02 -17.12 23.20
C LYS A 405 -9.03 -18.36 22.31
N ARG A 406 -9.85 -19.33 22.70
CA ARG A 406 -10.31 -20.49 21.91
C ARG A 406 -10.44 -20.09 20.44
N LYS A 407 -9.65 -20.70 19.53
CA LYS A 407 -9.60 -20.34 18.10
C LYS A 407 -11.03 -20.36 17.52
N LYS A 408 -11.66 -19.19 17.37
CA LYS A 408 -12.91 -19.08 16.60
C LYS A 408 -12.58 -19.53 15.18
N LYS A 409 -13.29 -20.55 14.69
CA LYS A 409 -13.10 -21.10 13.35
C LYS A 409 -13.42 -20.00 12.33
N ASN A 410 -12.56 -19.77 11.35
CA ASN A 410 -12.82 -18.79 10.29
C ASN A 410 -14.08 -19.23 9.52
N PRO A 411 -15.21 -18.50 9.59
CA PRO A 411 -16.47 -18.88 8.95
C PRO A 411 -16.40 -18.83 7.42
N TYR A 412 -15.43 -18.11 6.85
CA TYR A 412 -15.23 -18.00 5.41
C TYR A 412 -14.33 -19.10 4.85
N SER A 413 -13.62 -19.85 5.71
CA SER A 413 -12.68 -20.88 5.27
C SER A 413 -13.38 -22.24 5.13
N ARG A 414 -13.37 -22.78 3.91
CA ARG A 414 -13.85 -24.15 3.61
C ARG A 414 -12.72 -25.16 3.39
N GLY A 415 -11.49 -24.76 3.72
CA GLY A 415 -10.27 -25.56 3.55
C GLY A 415 -9.36 -24.99 2.48
N CYS A 416 -8.05 -25.27 2.56
CA CYS A 416 -7.03 -24.67 1.70
C CYS A 416 -7.36 -24.78 0.20
N ILE A 417 -7.71 -25.98 -0.26
CA ILE A 417 -8.01 -26.25 -1.67
C ILE A 417 -9.26 -25.48 -2.12
N ALA A 418 -10.34 -25.50 -1.33
CA ALA A 418 -11.58 -24.81 -1.66
C ALA A 418 -11.38 -23.29 -1.70
N ASN A 419 -10.68 -22.73 -0.71
CA ASN A 419 -10.38 -21.30 -0.63
C ASN A 419 -9.53 -20.83 -1.84
N CYS A 420 -8.52 -21.63 -2.20
CA CYS A 420 -7.72 -21.38 -3.40
C CYS A 420 -8.57 -21.49 -4.67
N LYS A 421 -9.43 -22.51 -4.78
CA LYS A 421 -10.32 -22.67 -5.94
C LYS A 421 -11.25 -21.46 -6.10
N ASP A 422 -11.86 -20.99 -5.02
CA ASP A 422 -12.72 -19.80 -5.04
C ASP A 422 -11.98 -18.54 -5.50
N PHE A 423 -10.71 -18.39 -5.14
CA PHE A 423 -9.92 -17.22 -5.53
C PHE A 423 -9.38 -17.31 -6.97
N TRP A 424 -8.83 -18.47 -7.34
CA TRP A 424 -8.13 -18.65 -8.61
C TRP A 424 -9.06 -18.98 -9.78
N CYS A 425 -10.08 -19.80 -9.53
CA CYS A 425 -11.06 -20.23 -10.52
C CYS A 425 -12.31 -19.35 -10.55
N ASP A 426 -12.23 -18.13 -9.98
CA ASP A 426 -13.28 -17.13 -10.11
C ASP A 426 -13.47 -16.77 -11.61
N PRO A 427 -14.71 -16.79 -12.14
CA PRO A 427 -14.99 -16.59 -13.56
C PRO A 427 -14.76 -15.13 -14.01
N ALA A 428 -14.51 -14.20 -13.10
CA ALA A 428 -14.18 -12.83 -13.47
C ALA A 428 -12.94 -12.76 -14.38
N PRO A 429 -12.91 -11.81 -15.33
CA PRO A 429 -11.78 -11.65 -16.24
C PRO A 429 -10.49 -11.31 -15.46
N ILE A 430 -9.37 -11.91 -15.89
CA ILE A 430 -8.03 -11.56 -15.37
C ILE A 430 -7.53 -10.26 -16.03
N PHE A 431 -7.88 -10.05 -17.29
CA PHE A 431 -7.58 -8.83 -18.04
C PHE A 431 -8.86 -8.00 -18.15
N GLY A 432 -8.98 -6.95 -17.35
CA GLY A 432 -10.12 -6.04 -17.34
C GLY A 432 -10.74 -5.88 -15.95
N GLN A 433 -11.86 -5.19 -15.89
CA GLN A 433 -12.57 -4.97 -14.62
C GLN A 433 -13.63 -6.05 -14.41
N ARG A 434 -13.79 -6.47 -13.16
CA ARG A 434 -14.90 -7.33 -12.75
C ARG A 434 -16.11 -6.51 -12.33
N GLU A 435 -17.29 -7.13 -12.35
CA GLU A 435 -18.48 -6.55 -11.74
C GLU A 435 -18.22 -6.27 -10.26
N ASN A 436 -18.56 -5.07 -9.81
CA ASN A 436 -18.22 -4.59 -8.49
C ASN A 436 -18.79 -5.50 -7.39
N GLY A 437 -17.96 -5.94 -6.46
CA GLY A 437 -18.41 -6.73 -5.31
C GLY A 437 -18.64 -8.21 -5.58
N SER A 438 -18.91 -8.61 -6.83
CA SER A 438 -19.18 -9.99 -7.21
C SER A 438 -17.92 -10.85 -7.09
N ALA A 439 -17.96 -11.95 -6.33
CA ALA A 439 -16.92 -12.99 -6.33
C ALA A 439 -17.45 -14.37 -5.90
N VAL A 440 -16.66 -15.41 -6.14
CA VAL A 440 -16.98 -16.77 -5.70
C VAL A 440 -16.68 -16.95 -4.21
N LEU A 441 -17.60 -17.58 -3.49
CA LEU A 441 -17.41 -18.03 -2.11
C LEU A 441 -18.04 -19.41 -1.93
N GLY A 442 -17.17 -20.40 -1.87
CA GLY A 442 -17.46 -21.82 -1.79
C GLY A 442 -18.32 -22.31 -2.94
N GLY A 443 -17.89 -21.99 -4.16
CA GLY A 443 -18.53 -22.38 -5.42
C GLY A 443 -19.70 -21.52 -5.88
N GLU A 444 -20.24 -20.65 -5.02
CA GLU A 444 -21.37 -19.79 -5.36
C GLU A 444 -20.96 -18.33 -5.57
N ARG A 445 -21.68 -17.63 -6.44
CA ARG A 445 -21.49 -16.20 -6.67
C ARG A 445 -22.15 -15.37 -5.56
N VAL A 446 -21.36 -14.51 -4.93
CA VAL A 446 -21.76 -13.63 -3.83
C VAL A 446 -21.37 -12.18 -4.14
N ASP A 447 -22.24 -11.23 -3.80
CA ASP A 447 -21.94 -9.80 -3.85
C ASP A 447 -21.45 -9.29 -2.48
N TYR A 448 -20.15 -9.05 -2.36
CA TYR A 448 -19.52 -8.52 -1.15
C TYR A 448 -19.90 -7.05 -0.84
N THR A 449 -20.53 -6.33 -1.76
CA THR A 449 -21.04 -4.97 -1.50
C THR A 449 -22.42 -4.96 -0.86
N ALA A 450 -23.12 -6.11 -0.87
CA ALA A 450 -24.45 -6.28 -0.28
C ALA A 450 -24.54 -7.49 0.68
N MET A 451 -23.41 -8.10 1.02
CA MET A 451 -23.36 -9.21 1.98
C MET A 451 -23.29 -8.67 3.41
N TYR A 452 -24.28 -8.96 4.26
CA TYR A 452 -24.30 -8.52 5.67
C TYR A 452 -24.26 -9.66 6.69
N GLU A 453 -24.41 -10.91 6.24
CA GLU A 453 -24.40 -12.11 7.07
C GLU A 453 -23.34 -13.10 6.58
N SER A 454 -22.80 -13.93 7.49
CA SER A 454 -21.80 -14.94 7.09
C SER A 454 -22.46 -16.08 6.31
N PRO A 455 -21.74 -16.82 5.45
CA PRO A 455 -22.34 -17.88 4.63
C PRO A 455 -23.05 -18.96 5.45
N GLY A 456 -22.51 -19.31 6.62
CA GLY A 456 -23.15 -20.27 7.53
C GLY A 456 -24.47 -19.73 8.11
N LEU A 457 -24.56 -18.42 8.35
CA LEU A 457 -25.79 -17.79 8.78
C LEU A 457 -26.79 -17.68 7.62
N MET A 458 -26.35 -17.27 6.42
CA MET A 458 -27.20 -17.20 5.22
C MET A 458 -27.87 -18.54 4.87
N GLN A 459 -27.16 -19.67 5.07
CA GLN A 459 -27.74 -20.99 4.86
C GLN A 459 -28.83 -21.33 5.88
N LEU A 460 -28.79 -20.73 7.08
CA LEU A 460 -29.78 -20.91 8.14
C LEU A 460 -30.94 -19.90 8.04
N THR A 461 -30.68 -18.67 7.60
CA THR A 461 -31.63 -17.54 7.58
C THR A 461 -32.28 -17.29 6.22
N GLY A 462 -31.77 -17.92 5.15
CA GLY A 462 -32.13 -17.59 3.77
C GLY A 462 -31.35 -16.37 3.25
N ARG A 463 -31.06 -16.35 1.95
CA ARG A 463 -30.24 -15.31 1.30
C ARG A 463 -31.02 -13.98 1.25
N ARG A 464 -30.72 -13.06 2.16
CA ARG A 464 -31.25 -11.68 2.11
C ARG A 464 -30.40 -10.83 1.17
N GLU A 465 -30.85 -10.64 -0.07
CA GLU A 465 -30.29 -9.64 -0.98
C GLU A 465 -30.83 -8.24 -0.64
N ARG A 466 -30.19 -7.19 -1.18
CA ARG A 466 -30.49 -5.76 -0.93
C ARG A 466 -31.97 -5.37 -1.10
N GLY A 467 -32.78 -6.20 -1.76
CA GLY A 467 -34.23 -6.04 -1.90
C GLY A 467 -35.09 -6.60 -0.76
N GLY A 468 -34.50 -7.17 0.29
CA GLY A 468 -35.21 -7.78 1.43
C GLY A 468 -35.75 -6.80 2.48
N TYR A 469 -35.67 -5.49 2.24
CA TYR A 469 -36.59 -4.55 2.87
C TYR A 469 -37.83 -4.55 1.98
N GLU A 470 -38.71 -5.54 2.19
CA GLU A 470 -40.07 -5.48 1.65
C GLU A 470 -40.64 -4.10 1.94
N ALA A 471 -41.18 -3.46 0.90
CA ALA A 471 -42.04 -2.30 1.07
C ALA A 471 -43.10 -2.70 2.10
N VAL A 472 -43.04 -2.09 3.29
CA VAL A 472 -44.12 -2.19 4.25
C VAL A 472 -45.34 -1.68 3.51
N GLY A 473 -46.31 -2.59 3.27
CA GLY A 473 -47.52 -2.27 2.55
C GLY A 473 -48.12 -1.00 3.14
N THR A 474 -48.39 -0.02 2.29
CA THR A 474 -49.30 1.05 2.63
C THR A 474 -50.64 0.40 2.93
N GLU A 475 -50.96 0.22 4.20
CA GLU A 475 -52.34 -0.05 4.60
C GLU A 475 -53.17 1.16 4.17
N GLU A 476 -54.11 0.90 3.26
CA GLU A 476 -55.23 1.79 2.99
C GLU A 476 -56.03 1.95 4.28
N VAL A 477 -56.07 3.18 4.83
CA VAL A 477 -57.21 3.74 5.56
C VAL A 477 -57.32 5.23 5.28
#